data_AF-A0A9J6FCZ6-F1
#
_entry.id   AF-A0A9J6FCZ6-F1
#
_cell.length_a   1.000
_cell.length_b   1.000
_cell.length_c   1.000
_cell.angle_alpha   90.00
_cell.angle_beta   90.00
_cell.angle_gamma   90.00
#
_symmetry.space_group_name_H-M   'P 1'
#
loop_
_entity.id
_entity.type
_entity.pdbx_description
1 polymer ?
#
loop_
_entity_poly.entity_id
_entity_poly.type
_entity_poly.pdbx_seq_one_letter_code
_entity_poly.pdbx_strand_id
1 'polypeptide(L)'
;MYLLASCDGPITGMYIGACSPRAGTARHDSADSAPLFGAPSDQGNLCRGALAQQNAAMGKEGASQGSTSTARKRPGQTMKLTSFFAKVPKLNQQAKGELEDNKAKLRAIVETVLLCGRQDLALRDDKDSGRLSLEEPLQNDGNFRALLRYRANGGDIILTNHIRAAGSNALYSSPHIQNEIISIIGKLTQDKIVRQVNEAGFFSVLADETTDLSQTEQFSLRVRYVDPTTSSIREDFLCFVHVDGVSASSLADTRKRELQNLGLHLDMMRGQGYDGAAAMSGAFNGVQALIRNDFPTALYTHCSLHSLNLCLSDASAVQDIRRAFGTISEVCTFFRLSPKRTAVLKKHLEASTKSFRRLRRYCETRWVERHDSVALFGEALSEIVHSLEEFMGTSPDKATASTAHCLHQRICSFNFLLCLAVSKTFLGLTHHLSVYLQSPAIHMIVALEQVDLVLTKLDEMGTNAEAEFHKICFLYQDRAAEFGVKCEIPRVVGTQRYRANYPCSSAEEYYRRATFIPYIDDLKASLKRRFANHGKHCKVCNLYCQSTPPRANLNLCSRPSIFTPEI
;
A
#
# COMPACT_ATOMS: atom_id res chain seq x y z
N MET A 1 -2.22 4.60 -6.57
CA MET A 1 -2.30 4.70 -5.09
C MET A 1 -3.30 3.64 -4.60
N TYR A 2 -3.00 2.34 -4.80
CA TYR A 2 -4.00 1.25 -4.80
C TYR A 2 -3.73 0.07 -3.88
N LEU A 3 -2.69 0.05 -3.05
CA LEU A 3 -2.27 -1.19 -2.37
C LEU A 3 -2.72 -1.37 -0.92
N LEU A 4 -3.69 -0.60 -0.42
CA LEU A 4 -4.22 -0.81 0.94
C LEU A 4 -5.73 -1.05 1.02
N ALA A 5 -6.43 -1.20 -0.12
CA ALA A 5 -7.90 -1.31 -0.14
C ALA A 5 -8.45 -2.74 -0.32
N SER A 6 -7.62 -3.78 -0.36
CA SER A 6 -8.08 -5.16 -0.55
C SER A 6 -7.45 -6.13 0.44
N CYS A 7 -7.81 -6.01 1.71
CA CYS A 7 -7.58 -7.04 2.73
C CYS A 7 -8.88 -7.28 3.53
N ASP A 8 -9.94 -7.74 2.85
CA ASP A 8 -11.09 -8.38 3.52
C ASP A 8 -10.88 -9.90 3.47
N GLY A 9 -10.10 -10.40 4.44
CA GLY A 9 -9.85 -11.81 4.73
C GLY A 9 -9.27 -11.93 6.14
N PRO A 10 -9.59 -12.99 6.91
CA PRO A 10 -9.17 -13.08 8.30
C PRO A 10 -7.64 -13.12 8.38
N ILE A 11 -7.06 -12.13 9.07
CA ILE A 11 -5.67 -12.14 9.51
C ILE A 11 -5.52 -13.28 10.52
N THR A 12 -5.32 -14.50 10.04
CA THR A 12 -4.67 -15.56 10.82
C THR A 12 -3.22 -15.15 10.96
N GLY A 13 -2.83 -14.78 12.19
CA GLY A 13 -1.48 -14.37 12.51
C GLY A 13 -0.47 -15.42 12.08
N MET A 14 0.49 -15.00 11.25
CA MET A 14 1.76 -15.69 11.09
C MET A 14 2.53 -15.53 12.41
N TYR A 15 2.47 -16.57 13.23
CA TYR A 15 3.49 -16.85 14.23
C TYR A 15 4.75 -17.30 13.48
N ILE A 16 5.82 -16.51 13.54
CA ILE A 16 7.17 -17.04 13.31
C ILE A 16 7.73 -17.28 14.71
N GLY A 17 7.94 -18.56 15.02
CA GLY A 17 8.46 -19.02 16.29
C GLY A 17 9.91 -18.61 16.49
N ALA A 18 10.20 -17.96 17.61
CA ALA A 18 11.50 -18.01 18.25
C ALA A 18 11.30 -18.37 19.72
N CYS A 19 11.78 -19.56 20.07
CA CYS A 19 12.13 -20.09 21.39
C CYS A 19 11.43 -19.51 22.63
N SER A 20 10.53 -20.30 23.23
CA SER A 20 10.26 -20.27 24.67
C SER A 20 11.19 -21.26 25.37
N PRO A 21 11.98 -20.85 26.39
CA PRO A 21 12.44 -21.76 27.43
C PRO A 21 11.49 -21.68 28.62
N ARG A 22 10.84 -22.80 28.98
CA ARG A 22 10.09 -22.91 30.23
C ARG A 22 11.06 -23.07 31.41
N ALA A 23 10.90 -22.16 32.36
CA ALA A 23 11.03 -22.26 33.82
C ALA A 23 11.92 -23.36 34.43
N GLY A 24 12.94 -22.90 35.17
CA GLY A 24 13.66 -23.69 36.16
C GLY A 24 14.47 -22.81 37.10
N THR A 25 13.81 -22.36 38.18
CA THR A 25 14.35 -22.02 39.53
C THR A 25 15.58 -21.12 39.69
N ALA A 26 15.35 -20.05 40.46
CA ALA A 26 16.32 -19.10 40.99
C ALA A 26 17.52 -19.73 41.71
N ARG A 27 18.70 -19.10 41.56
CA ARG A 27 19.60 -18.73 42.66
C ARG A 27 20.65 -17.70 42.22
N HIS A 28 20.80 -16.74 43.12
CA HIS A 28 21.85 -15.75 43.35
C HIS A 28 23.28 -16.04 42.85
N ASP A 29 23.89 -15.03 42.22
CA ASP A 29 25.14 -14.34 42.63
C ASP A 29 26.18 -14.00 41.53
N SER A 30 26.62 -12.74 41.63
CA SER A 30 27.91 -12.10 41.33
C SER A 30 28.59 -12.17 39.96
N ALA A 31 28.77 -10.95 39.44
CA ALA A 31 30.05 -10.31 39.07
C ALA A 31 30.77 -10.67 37.75
N ASP A 32 31.13 -9.57 37.08
CA ASP A 32 32.35 -9.31 36.29
C ASP A 32 32.70 -10.23 35.11
N SER A 33 32.62 -9.67 33.90
CA SER A 33 33.78 -9.27 33.10
C SER A 33 33.47 -9.30 31.59
N ALA A 34 33.68 -8.15 30.94
CA ALA A 34 33.66 -7.97 29.49
C ALA A 34 34.92 -8.58 28.84
N PRO A 35 34.85 -8.91 27.54
CA PRO A 35 35.88 -8.36 26.65
C PRO A 35 35.38 -7.90 25.27
N LEU A 36 35.84 -6.70 24.89
CA LEU A 36 36.47 -6.33 23.61
C LEU A 36 35.76 -6.71 22.29
N PHE A 37 35.06 -5.74 21.70
CA PHE A 37 34.75 -5.72 20.27
C PHE A 37 35.90 -5.06 19.49
N GLY A 38 36.56 -5.85 18.64
CA GLY A 38 37.47 -5.37 17.60
C GLY A 38 36.70 -4.95 16.35
N ALA A 39 37.10 -3.82 15.78
CA ALA A 39 36.62 -3.29 14.51
C ALA A 39 36.97 -4.22 13.32
N PRO A 40 36.14 -4.32 12.27
CA PRO A 40 36.54 -4.95 11.02
C PRO A 40 37.27 -3.93 10.12
N SER A 41 38.51 -4.30 9.78
CA SER A 41 39.36 -3.67 8.78
C SER A 41 38.96 -4.04 7.35
N ASP A 42 39.28 -3.10 6.46
CA ASP A 42 39.31 -3.15 4.99
C ASP A 42 39.38 -4.53 4.33
N GLN A 43 38.36 -4.87 3.54
CA GLN A 43 38.46 -5.80 2.41
C GLN A 43 37.91 -5.15 1.14
N GLY A 44 38.59 -4.10 0.68
CA GLY A 44 38.46 -3.56 -0.65
C GLY A 44 39.77 -3.72 -1.41
N ASN A 45 40.08 -4.92 -1.90
CA ASN A 45 41.10 -5.15 -2.96
C ASN A 45 41.18 -6.64 -3.34
N LEU A 46 40.18 -7.14 -4.08
CA LEU A 46 40.26 -8.44 -4.75
C LEU A 46 39.35 -8.51 -5.99
N CYS A 47 39.29 -7.42 -6.78
CA CYS A 47 38.57 -7.38 -8.05
C CYS A 47 39.20 -6.38 -9.05
N ARG A 48 40.51 -6.47 -9.32
CA ARG A 48 41.15 -5.75 -10.46
C ARG A 48 42.25 -6.54 -11.20
N GLY A 49 42.34 -7.86 -11.01
CA GLY A 49 43.38 -8.70 -11.62
C GLY A 49 42.98 -9.50 -12.86
N ALA A 50 41.69 -9.62 -13.21
CA ALA A 50 41.23 -10.65 -14.16
C ALA A 50 40.80 -10.13 -15.55
N LEU A 51 40.88 -8.82 -15.83
CA LEU A 51 40.39 -8.23 -17.10
C LEU A 51 41.48 -7.63 -17.99
N ALA A 52 42.77 -7.75 -17.63
CA ALA A 52 43.89 -7.19 -18.39
C ALA A 52 44.70 -8.22 -19.22
N GLN A 53 44.39 -9.52 -19.15
CA GLN A 53 45.18 -10.57 -19.81
C GLN A 53 44.55 -11.23 -21.04
N GLN A 54 43.37 -10.80 -21.50
CA GLN A 54 42.72 -11.39 -22.69
C GLN A 54 42.89 -10.60 -24.01
N ASN A 55 43.40 -9.36 -23.99
CA ASN A 55 43.48 -8.53 -25.21
C ASN A 55 44.90 -8.34 -25.79
N ALA A 56 45.90 -9.12 -25.37
CA ALA A 56 47.28 -8.99 -25.88
C ALA A 56 47.73 -10.13 -26.84
N ALA A 57 46.86 -11.11 -27.14
CA ALA A 57 47.24 -12.32 -27.88
C ALA A 57 46.62 -12.46 -29.29
N MET A 58 45.98 -11.43 -29.84
CA MET A 58 45.54 -11.41 -31.23
C MET A 58 46.05 -10.16 -31.94
N GLY A 59 47.22 -10.28 -32.56
CA GLY A 59 47.76 -9.22 -33.40
C GLY A 59 49.26 -9.39 -33.64
N LYS A 60 49.62 -10.29 -34.58
CA LYS A 60 50.76 -10.20 -35.52
C LYS A 60 51.08 -11.59 -36.10
N GLU A 61 50.46 -11.91 -37.22
CA GLU A 61 51.05 -12.79 -38.23
C GLU A 61 51.90 -11.91 -39.17
N GLY A 62 53.14 -12.31 -39.45
CA GLY A 62 53.96 -11.68 -40.49
C GLY A 62 55.46 -11.91 -40.39
N ALA A 63 55.98 -12.70 -41.34
CA ALA A 63 57.34 -12.76 -41.89
C ALA A 63 58.45 -13.60 -41.19
N SER A 64 58.80 -14.67 -41.90
CA SER A 64 60.06 -15.44 -42.03
C SER A 64 61.34 -14.96 -41.32
N GLN A 65 62.12 -15.90 -40.79
CA GLN A 65 63.34 -16.44 -41.40
C GLN A 65 63.90 -17.62 -40.59
N GLY A 66 64.51 -18.59 -41.27
CA GLY A 66 64.95 -19.86 -40.69
C GLY A 66 66.31 -19.79 -40.00
N SER A 67 66.50 -20.69 -39.04
CA SER A 67 67.82 -21.20 -38.66
C SER A 67 67.68 -22.57 -38.00
N THR A 68 68.39 -23.53 -38.58
CA THR A 68 68.56 -24.92 -38.18
C THR A 68 69.17 -25.07 -36.78
N SER A 69 68.60 -25.97 -35.95
CA SER A 69 69.32 -26.56 -34.82
C SER A 69 68.71 -27.92 -34.45
N THR A 70 69.60 -28.82 -34.08
CA THR A 70 69.54 -30.29 -34.09
C THR A 70 68.65 -30.96 -33.04
N ALA A 71 68.20 -32.16 -33.40
CA ALA A 71 67.26 -33.02 -32.70
C ALA A 71 67.69 -33.49 -31.29
N ARG A 72 66.69 -33.69 -30.42
CA ARG A 72 66.72 -34.72 -29.36
C ARG A 72 65.30 -35.29 -29.16
N LYS A 73 65.04 -36.47 -29.72
CA LYS A 73 63.79 -37.23 -29.54
C LYS A 73 63.68 -37.74 -28.10
N ARG A 74 62.56 -37.46 -27.42
CA ARG A 74 62.02 -38.28 -26.32
C ARG A 74 60.71 -38.93 -26.82
N PRO A 75 60.45 -40.22 -26.56
CA PRO A 75 59.24 -40.88 -27.00
C PRO A 75 58.11 -40.60 -25.99
N GLY A 76 57.00 -40.02 -26.44
CA GLY A 76 55.84 -39.77 -25.59
C GLY A 76 54.64 -39.24 -26.37
N GLN A 77 53.72 -40.16 -26.70
CA GLN A 77 52.34 -39.96 -27.14
C GLN A 77 51.99 -38.67 -27.88
N THR A 78 52.07 -38.70 -29.21
CA THR A 78 51.34 -37.77 -30.07
C THR A 78 49.86 -38.13 -30.03
N MET A 79 49.06 -37.51 -29.14
CA MET A 79 47.61 -37.44 -29.38
C MET A 79 47.41 -36.71 -30.71
N LYS A 80 46.84 -37.41 -31.70
CA LYS A 80 46.56 -36.84 -33.02
C LYS A 80 45.68 -35.59 -32.84
N LEU A 81 46.18 -34.39 -33.18
CA LEU A 81 45.43 -33.12 -33.15
C LEU A 81 44.08 -33.21 -33.89
N THR A 82 43.99 -34.09 -34.90
CA THR A 82 42.75 -34.36 -35.65
C THR A 82 41.62 -34.92 -34.78
N SER A 83 41.94 -35.67 -33.71
CA SER A 83 40.95 -36.17 -32.75
C SER A 83 40.44 -35.09 -31.78
N PHE A 84 41.21 -34.02 -31.59
CA PHE A 84 40.85 -32.89 -30.73
C PHE A 84 39.87 -31.96 -31.45
N PHE A 85 40.18 -31.56 -32.69
CA PHE A 85 39.29 -30.73 -33.52
C PHE A 85 37.97 -31.42 -33.89
N ALA A 86 37.92 -32.76 -33.98
CA ALA A 86 36.68 -33.51 -34.17
C ALA A 86 35.80 -33.59 -32.90
N LYS A 87 36.37 -33.37 -31.70
CA LYS A 87 35.65 -33.37 -30.42
C LYS A 87 35.05 -32.01 -30.07
N VAL A 88 35.63 -30.90 -30.51
CA VAL A 88 35.15 -29.55 -30.18
C VAL A 88 33.70 -29.29 -30.63
N PRO A 89 33.25 -29.66 -31.85
CA PRO A 89 31.84 -29.51 -32.24
C PRO A 89 30.90 -30.39 -31.42
N LYS A 90 31.33 -31.62 -31.07
CA LYS A 90 30.54 -32.56 -30.25
C LYS A 90 30.40 -32.08 -28.80
N LEU A 91 31.45 -31.51 -28.23
CA LEU A 91 31.43 -30.88 -26.90
C LEU A 91 30.49 -29.67 -26.87
N ASN A 92 30.51 -28.84 -27.91
CA ASN A 92 29.56 -27.71 -28.04
C ASN A 92 28.11 -28.18 -28.20
N GLN A 93 27.88 -29.31 -28.87
CA GLN A 93 26.54 -29.88 -29.04
C GLN A 93 26.03 -30.54 -27.75
N GLN A 94 26.91 -31.21 -27.00
CA GLN A 94 26.61 -31.77 -25.69
C GLN A 94 26.30 -30.68 -24.66
N ALA A 95 27.11 -29.62 -24.61
CA ALA A 95 26.86 -28.47 -23.74
C ALA A 95 25.53 -27.76 -24.06
N LYS A 96 25.14 -27.69 -25.34
CA LYS A 96 23.81 -27.20 -25.74
C LYS A 96 22.68 -28.12 -25.27
N GLY A 97 22.85 -29.44 -25.35
CA GLY A 97 21.86 -30.40 -24.84
C GLY A 97 21.66 -30.27 -23.32
N GLU A 98 22.75 -30.22 -22.57
CA GLU A 98 22.72 -30.04 -21.11
C GLU A 98 22.07 -28.71 -20.70
N LEU A 99 22.29 -27.64 -21.47
CA LEU A 99 21.64 -26.35 -21.26
C LEU A 99 20.12 -26.44 -21.40
N GLU A 100 19.62 -27.07 -22.46
CA GLU A 100 18.18 -27.21 -22.68
C GLU A 100 17.53 -28.11 -21.62
N ASP A 101 18.20 -29.19 -21.22
CA ASP A 101 17.74 -30.06 -20.13
C ASP A 101 17.66 -29.29 -18.79
N ASN A 102 18.64 -28.44 -18.50
CA ASN A 102 18.63 -27.63 -17.28
C ASN A 102 17.57 -26.53 -17.31
N LYS A 103 17.34 -25.90 -18.46
CA LYS A 103 16.21 -24.97 -18.64
C LYS A 103 14.87 -25.67 -18.41
N ALA A 104 14.70 -26.89 -18.94
CA ALA A 104 13.47 -27.67 -18.75
C ALA A 104 13.21 -27.98 -17.27
N LYS A 105 14.25 -28.32 -16.50
CA LYS A 105 14.14 -28.54 -15.04
C LYS A 105 13.79 -27.26 -14.29
N LEU A 106 14.49 -26.16 -14.59
CA LEU A 106 14.27 -24.87 -13.94
C LEU A 106 12.90 -24.25 -14.25
N ARG A 107 12.35 -24.53 -15.43
CA ARG A 107 11.04 -24.00 -15.85
C ARG A 107 9.96 -24.29 -14.82
N ALA A 108 9.86 -25.53 -14.35
CA ALA A 108 8.86 -25.92 -13.37
C ALA A 108 9.03 -25.16 -12.05
N ILE A 109 10.27 -24.96 -11.63
CA ILE A 109 10.62 -24.25 -10.40
C ILE A 109 10.24 -22.77 -10.49
N VAL A 110 10.64 -22.10 -11.58
CA VAL A 110 10.34 -20.69 -11.83
C VAL A 110 8.83 -20.46 -11.97
N GLU A 111 8.11 -21.34 -12.68
CA GLU A 111 6.65 -21.25 -12.82
C GLU A 111 5.94 -21.41 -11.47
N THR A 112 6.44 -22.26 -10.57
CA THR A 112 5.91 -22.38 -9.21
C THR A 112 6.14 -21.10 -8.39
N VAL A 113 7.33 -20.49 -8.46
CA VAL A 113 7.59 -19.20 -7.80
C VAL A 113 6.66 -18.10 -8.35
N LEU A 114 6.48 -18.05 -9.67
CA LEU A 114 5.56 -17.12 -10.32
C LEU A 114 4.11 -17.34 -9.88
N LEU A 115 3.68 -18.60 -9.75
CA LEU A 115 2.34 -18.92 -9.27
C LEU A 115 2.14 -18.42 -7.84
N CYS A 116 3.09 -18.73 -6.95
CA CYS A 116 3.05 -18.23 -5.58
C CYS A 116 2.96 -16.70 -5.54
N GLY A 117 3.79 -16.00 -6.32
CA GLY A 117 3.75 -14.54 -6.39
C GLY A 117 2.44 -13.97 -6.95
N ARG A 118 1.82 -14.63 -7.93
CA ARG A 118 0.53 -14.19 -8.51
C ARG A 118 -0.67 -14.42 -7.59
N GLN A 119 -0.59 -15.44 -6.73
CA GLN A 119 -1.65 -15.82 -5.81
C GLN A 119 -1.44 -15.27 -4.39
N ASP A 120 -0.39 -14.48 -4.19
CA ASP A 120 0.02 -13.96 -2.88
C ASP A 120 0.24 -15.08 -1.84
N LEU A 121 0.86 -16.18 -2.28
CA LEU A 121 1.18 -17.32 -1.42
C LEU A 121 2.62 -17.20 -0.89
N ALA A 122 2.76 -17.32 0.42
CA ALA A 122 4.08 -17.48 1.05
C ALA A 122 4.77 -18.74 0.50
N LEU A 123 6.03 -18.64 0.05
CA LEU A 123 6.73 -19.80 -0.50
C LEU A 123 7.12 -20.81 0.58
N ARG A 124 7.48 -20.32 1.77
CA ARG A 124 8.17 -21.07 2.83
C ARG A 124 7.31 -21.20 4.08
N ASP A 125 7.61 -22.23 4.86
CA ASP A 125 7.12 -22.45 6.22
C ASP A 125 8.33 -22.78 7.13
N ASP A 126 8.11 -22.96 8.43
CA ASP A 126 9.14 -23.17 9.44
C ASP A 126 10.09 -24.36 9.14
N LYS A 127 9.67 -25.29 8.28
CA LYS A 127 10.43 -26.50 7.89
C LYS A 127 10.79 -26.60 6.41
N ASP A 128 11.10 -25.48 5.76
CA ASP A 128 11.58 -25.42 4.37
C ASP A 128 13.10 -25.71 4.21
N SER A 129 13.59 -26.81 4.78
CA SER A 129 15.01 -27.19 4.65
C SER A 129 15.21 -28.68 4.40
N GLY A 130 16.40 -29.02 3.88
CA GLY A 130 16.75 -30.40 3.53
C GLY A 130 16.24 -30.85 2.16
N ARG A 131 16.47 -32.13 1.85
CA ARG A 131 16.19 -32.70 0.54
C ARG A 131 14.68 -32.71 0.27
N LEU A 132 14.29 -32.34 -0.95
CA LEU A 132 12.90 -32.47 -1.41
C LEU A 132 12.58 -33.94 -1.70
N SER A 133 11.55 -34.47 -1.04
CA SER A 133 10.96 -35.78 -1.34
C SER A 133 9.70 -35.61 -2.18
N LEU A 134 9.31 -36.65 -2.91
CA LEU A 134 8.01 -36.73 -3.60
C LEU A 134 6.87 -37.19 -2.68
N GLU A 135 7.22 -37.75 -1.52
CA GLU A 135 6.27 -38.15 -0.49
C GLU A 135 5.81 -36.93 0.31
N GLU A 136 4.56 -36.98 0.77
CA GLU A 136 4.04 -35.93 1.63
C GLU A 136 4.75 -35.94 2.99
N PRO A 137 5.28 -34.79 3.44
CA PRO A 137 5.96 -34.71 4.71
C PRO A 137 4.94 -34.78 5.86
N LEU A 138 5.38 -35.32 7.00
CA LEU A 138 4.58 -35.32 8.23
C LEU A 138 4.25 -33.90 8.75
N GLN A 139 5.03 -32.91 8.34
CA GLN A 139 4.86 -31.51 8.74
C GLN A 139 4.95 -30.62 7.50
N ASN A 140 4.18 -29.54 7.48
CA ASN A 140 4.17 -28.61 6.36
C ASN A 140 5.58 -28.04 6.12
N ASP A 141 6.10 -28.18 4.91
CA ASP A 141 7.39 -27.66 4.46
C ASP A 141 7.24 -26.49 3.48
N GLY A 142 6.05 -25.89 3.41
CA GLY A 142 5.78 -24.67 2.66
C GLY A 142 5.18 -24.89 1.27
N ASN A 143 4.48 -23.86 0.78
CA ASN A 143 3.73 -23.94 -0.47
C ASN A 143 4.61 -24.25 -1.69
N PHE A 144 5.82 -23.70 -1.74
CA PHE A 144 6.72 -23.93 -2.86
C PHE A 144 7.07 -25.42 -3.02
N ARG A 145 7.40 -26.10 -1.93
CA ARG A 145 7.75 -27.52 -1.94
C ARG A 145 6.54 -28.41 -2.17
N ALA A 146 5.41 -28.09 -1.55
CA ALA A 146 4.14 -28.77 -1.79
C ALA A 146 3.71 -28.69 -3.26
N LEU A 147 3.82 -27.51 -3.89
CA LEU A 147 3.46 -27.33 -5.31
C LEU A 147 4.40 -28.07 -6.26
N LEU A 148 5.70 -28.16 -5.94
CA LEU A 148 6.64 -28.98 -6.71
C LEU A 148 6.29 -30.47 -6.61
N ARG A 149 5.94 -30.97 -5.42
CA ARG A 149 5.44 -32.35 -5.25
C ARG A 149 4.15 -32.59 -6.05
N TYR A 150 3.18 -31.68 -5.91
CA TYR A 150 1.91 -31.74 -6.62
C TYR A 150 2.12 -31.83 -8.14
N ARG A 151 2.99 -30.97 -8.70
CA ARG A 151 3.33 -30.96 -10.13
C ARG A 151 4.04 -32.24 -10.57
N ALA A 152 5.00 -32.73 -9.80
CA ALA A 152 5.71 -33.96 -10.09
C ALA A 152 4.75 -35.16 -10.10
N ASN A 153 3.91 -35.29 -9.07
CA ASN A 153 2.90 -36.35 -8.95
C ASN A 153 1.78 -36.23 -9.99
N GLY A 154 1.54 -35.02 -10.50
CA GLY A 154 0.61 -34.72 -11.60
C GLY A 154 1.11 -35.09 -13.00
N GLY A 155 2.30 -35.70 -13.12
CA GLY A 155 2.82 -36.22 -14.39
C GLY A 155 3.98 -35.43 -15.02
N ASP A 156 4.57 -34.47 -14.31
CA ASP A 156 5.80 -33.80 -14.76
C ASP A 156 7.01 -34.73 -14.58
N ILE A 157 7.28 -35.55 -15.60
CA ILE A 157 8.35 -36.56 -15.58
C ILE A 157 9.73 -35.91 -15.43
N ILE A 158 9.93 -34.73 -16.01
CA ILE A 158 11.21 -34.01 -15.96
C ILE A 158 11.48 -33.58 -14.52
N LEU A 159 10.50 -32.93 -13.87
CA LEU A 159 10.61 -32.53 -12.48
C LEU A 159 10.77 -33.74 -11.54
N THR A 160 9.99 -34.81 -11.79
CA THR A 160 10.06 -36.06 -11.02
C THR A 160 11.46 -36.66 -11.05
N ASN A 161 12.03 -36.79 -12.24
CA ASN A 161 13.39 -37.32 -12.43
C ASN A 161 14.44 -36.39 -11.80
N HIS A 162 14.23 -35.08 -11.91
CA HIS A 162 15.11 -34.10 -11.28
C HIS A 162 15.13 -34.25 -9.75
N ILE A 163 13.97 -34.35 -9.11
CA ILE A 163 13.86 -34.49 -7.64
C ILE A 163 14.52 -35.80 -7.16
N ARG A 164 14.35 -36.88 -7.91
CA ARG A 164 14.94 -38.19 -7.58
C ARG A 164 16.45 -38.24 -7.80
N ALA A 165 16.94 -37.72 -8.93
CA ALA A 165 18.31 -37.92 -9.38
C ALA A 165 19.28 -36.79 -9.00
N ALA A 166 18.80 -35.56 -8.80
CA ALA A 166 19.68 -34.43 -8.51
C ALA A 166 20.30 -34.55 -7.12
N GLY A 167 21.58 -34.16 -7.01
CA GLY A 167 22.23 -33.94 -5.72
C GLY A 167 21.62 -32.72 -5.00
N SER A 168 21.79 -32.64 -3.68
CA SER A 168 21.24 -31.56 -2.84
C SER A 168 21.53 -30.15 -3.38
N ASN A 169 22.72 -29.93 -3.96
CA ASN A 169 23.15 -28.63 -4.48
C ASN A 169 22.56 -28.27 -5.85
N ALA A 170 21.91 -29.21 -6.52
CA ALA A 170 21.36 -29.05 -7.86
C ALA A 170 19.82 -29.11 -7.90
N LEU A 171 19.16 -29.22 -6.74
CA LEU A 171 17.69 -29.26 -6.63
C LEU A 171 17.03 -27.89 -6.80
N TYR A 172 17.80 -26.80 -6.69
CA TYR A 172 17.32 -25.41 -6.79
C TYR A 172 16.14 -25.07 -5.85
N SER A 173 15.97 -25.85 -4.77
CA SER A 173 14.85 -25.71 -3.84
C SER A 173 15.19 -24.90 -2.60
N SER A 174 16.46 -24.51 -2.41
CA SER A 174 16.91 -23.83 -1.20
C SER A 174 16.34 -22.40 -1.10
N PRO A 175 16.17 -21.87 0.12
CA PRO A 175 15.71 -20.48 0.32
C PRO A 175 16.56 -19.44 -0.42
N HIS A 176 17.87 -19.68 -0.54
CA HIS A 176 18.79 -18.81 -1.27
C HIS A 176 18.44 -18.75 -2.76
N ILE A 177 18.29 -19.90 -3.42
CA ILE A 177 17.94 -19.98 -4.84
C ILE A 177 16.53 -19.44 -5.09
N GLN A 178 15.58 -19.72 -4.20
CA GLN A 178 14.24 -19.12 -4.29
C GLN A 178 14.32 -17.58 -4.29
N ASN A 179 15.12 -16.97 -3.41
CA ASN A 179 15.33 -15.52 -3.39
C ASN A 179 16.02 -15.00 -4.66
N GLU A 180 17.00 -15.74 -5.19
CA GLU A 180 17.64 -15.39 -6.48
C GLU A 180 16.62 -15.39 -7.62
N ILE A 181 15.78 -16.42 -7.71
CA ILE A 181 14.71 -16.52 -8.72
C ILE A 181 13.73 -15.34 -8.57
N ILE A 182 13.31 -15.02 -7.34
CA ILE A 182 12.45 -13.86 -7.07
C ILE A 182 13.12 -12.56 -7.53
N SER A 183 14.40 -12.37 -7.21
CA SER A 183 15.17 -11.19 -7.62
C SER A 183 15.27 -11.07 -9.15
N ILE A 184 15.55 -12.17 -9.85
CA ILE A 184 15.63 -12.21 -11.32
C ILE A 184 14.26 -11.89 -11.93
N ILE A 185 13.19 -12.51 -11.45
CA ILE A 185 11.82 -12.23 -11.91
C ILE A 185 11.48 -10.76 -11.70
N GLY A 186 11.77 -10.23 -10.50
CA GLY A 186 11.55 -8.83 -10.16
C GLY A 186 12.30 -7.89 -11.11
N LYS A 187 13.60 -8.14 -11.32
CA LYS A 187 14.45 -7.35 -12.21
C LYS A 187 13.98 -7.40 -13.66
N LEU A 188 13.66 -8.58 -14.19
CA LEU A 188 13.12 -8.71 -15.55
C LEU A 188 11.78 -8.01 -15.73
N THR A 189 10.92 -8.04 -14.70
CA THR A 189 9.64 -7.34 -14.70
C THR A 189 9.85 -5.83 -14.70
N GLN A 190 10.74 -5.32 -13.83
CA GLN A 190 11.12 -3.91 -13.79
C GLN A 190 11.72 -3.44 -15.12
N ASP A 191 12.67 -4.20 -15.69
CA ASP A 191 13.32 -3.86 -16.95
C ASP A 191 12.33 -3.84 -18.12
N LYS A 192 11.28 -4.68 -18.08
CA LYS A 192 10.20 -4.65 -19.06
C LYS A 192 9.36 -3.38 -18.90
N ILE A 193 8.97 -3.02 -17.67
CA ILE A 193 8.19 -1.81 -17.39
C ILE A 193 8.98 -0.57 -17.82
N VAL A 194 10.25 -0.46 -17.43
CA VAL A 194 11.12 0.67 -17.78
C VAL A 194 11.24 0.83 -19.30
N ARG A 195 11.44 -0.29 -20.03
CA ARG A 195 11.45 -0.25 -21.51
C ARG A 195 10.16 0.33 -22.08
N GLN A 196 9.01 -0.15 -21.61
CA GLN A 196 7.71 0.34 -22.07
C GLN A 196 7.47 1.82 -21.73
N VAL A 197 7.91 2.26 -20.56
CA VAL A 197 7.82 3.67 -20.13
C VAL A 197 8.70 4.56 -21.02
N ASN A 198 9.93 4.14 -21.28
CA ASN A 198 10.86 4.89 -22.14
C ASN A 198 10.37 4.92 -23.60
N GLU A 199 9.80 3.82 -24.11
CA GLU A 199 9.16 3.76 -25.44
C GLU A 199 7.92 4.64 -25.55
N ALA A 200 7.11 4.75 -24.49
CA ALA A 200 5.97 5.65 -24.44
C ALA A 200 6.37 7.14 -24.50
N GLY A 201 7.64 7.45 -24.26
CA GLY A 201 8.14 8.80 -24.16
C GLY A 201 7.76 9.41 -22.81
N PHE A 202 6.53 9.88 -22.65
CA PHE A 202 6.12 10.65 -21.47
C PHE A 202 5.55 9.79 -20.35
N PHE A 203 5.92 10.14 -19.11
CA PHE A 203 5.40 9.47 -17.92
C PHE A 203 5.22 10.41 -16.73
N SER A 204 4.46 9.94 -15.74
CA SER A 204 4.34 10.57 -14.43
C SER A 204 4.76 9.61 -13.34
N VAL A 205 5.36 10.12 -12.27
CA VAL A 205 5.74 9.32 -11.10
C VAL A 205 4.73 9.51 -9.99
N LEU A 206 4.22 8.41 -9.45
CA LEU A 206 3.39 8.40 -8.26
C LEU A 206 4.22 7.85 -7.09
N ALA A 207 4.15 8.51 -5.95
CA ALA A 207 4.79 8.05 -4.72
C ALA A 207 3.81 8.06 -3.56
N ASP A 208 3.95 7.09 -2.67
CA ASP A 208 3.19 7.01 -1.43
C ASP A 208 4.12 6.57 -0.30
N GLU A 209 3.97 7.17 0.87
CA GLU A 209 4.76 6.83 2.06
C GLU A 209 4.13 5.62 2.76
N THR A 210 4.95 4.63 3.09
CA THR A 210 4.53 3.48 3.88
C THR A 210 5.63 3.11 4.87
N THR A 211 5.24 2.46 5.96
CA THR A 211 6.18 1.94 6.95
C THR A 211 6.27 0.42 6.81
N ASP A 212 7.47 -0.15 6.87
CA ASP A 212 7.68 -1.59 6.88
C ASP A 212 7.45 -2.23 8.27
N LEU A 213 7.62 -3.56 8.37
CA LEU A 213 7.44 -4.29 9.63
C LEU A 213 8.46 -3.91 10.71
N SER A 214 9.64 -3.43 10.32
CA SER A 214 10.69 -2.90 11.19
C SER A 214 10.46 -1.43 11.58
N GLN A 215 9.30 -0.87 11.25
CA GLN A 215 8.94 0.53 11.50
C GLN A 215 9.80 1.54 10.74
N THR A 216 10.41 1.13 9.63
CA THR A 216 11.19 2.05 8.80
C THR A 216 10.37 2.60 7.65
N GLU A 217 10.54 3.89 7.39
CA GLU A 217 9.83 4.60 6.32
C GLU A 217 10.39 4.24 4.94
N GLN A 218 9.49 4.03 3.99
CA GLN A 218 9.83 3.73 2.61
C GLN A 218 8.79 4.34 1.66
N PHE A 219 9.23 4.71 0.46
CA PHE A 219 8.35 5.11 -0.63
C PHE A 219 7.94 3.92 -1.48
N SER A 220 6.65 3.81 -1.77
CA SER A 220 6.15 3.00 -2.88
C SER A 220 6.23 3.83 -4.16
N LEU A 221 7.11 3.48 -5.09
CA LEU A 221 7.22 4.15 -6.39
C LEU A 221 6.38 3.43 -7.45
N ARG A 222 5.58 4.22 -8.17
CA ARG A 222 4.84 3.78 -9.35
C ARG A 222 5.01 4.76 -10.49
N VAL A 223 4.80 4.27 -11.70
CA VAL A 223 4.78 5.08 -12.92
C VAL A 223 3.44 4.98 -13.60
N ARG A 224 3.00 6.10 -14.17
CA ARG A 224 1.80 6.22 -15.00
C ARG A 224 2.19 6.72 -16.38
N TYR A 225 1.84 5.97 -17.41
CA TYR A 225 2.21 6.25 -18.81
C TYR A 225 1.15 5.69 -19.76
N VAL A 226 1.23 6.04 -21.04
CA VAL A 226 0.36 5.47 -22.08
C VAL A 226 1.08 4.28 -22.69
N ASP A 227 0.50 3.09 -22.59
CA ASP A 227 1.10 1.90 -23.19
C ASP A 227 1.11 2.06 -24.73
N PRO A 228 2.27 1.99 -25.39
CA PRO A 228 2.37 2.22 -26.82
C PRO A 228 1.65 1.14 -27.66
N THR A 229 1.40 -0.04 -27.08
CA THR A 229 0.77 -1.17 -27.76
C THR A 229 -0.75 -1.07 -27.69
N THR A 230 -1.30 -0.80 -26.51
CA THR A 230 -2.76 -0.76 -26.29
C THR A 230 -3.35 0.63 -26.39
N SER A 231 -2.51 1.67 -26.44
CA SER A 231 -2.92 3.09 -26.37
C SER A 231 -3.78 3.41 -25.14
N SER A 232 -3.63 2.64 -24.06
CA SER A 232 -4.37 2.82 -22.82
C SER A 232 -3.45 3.34 -21.70
N ILE A 233 -4.03 4.06 -20.75
CA ILE A 233 -3.30 4.48 -19.55
C ILE A 233 -2.96 3.23 -18.73
N ARG A 234 -1.71 3.12 -18.32
CA ARG A 234 -1.23 2.06 -17.45
C ARG A 234 -0.53 2.64 -16.22
N GLU A 235 -0.73 1.98 -15.09
CA GLU A 235 0.00 2.25 -13.84
C GLU A 235 0.76 0.99 -13.43
N ASP A 236 2.06 1.10 -13.28
CA ASP A 236 2.91 -0.01 -12.84
C ASP A 236 3.69 0.35 -11.58
N PHE A 237 3.81 -0.63 -10.70
CA PHE A 237 4.70 -0.55 -9.56
C PHE A 237 6.15 -0.79 -10.00
N LEU A 238 7.07 0.02 -9.48
CA LEU A 238 8.51 -0.09 -9.75
C LEU A 238 9.21 -0.80 -8.60
N CYS A 239 9.23 -0.16 -7.43
CA CYS A 239 9.96 -0.65 -6.27
C CYS A 239 9.50 0.07 -5.00
N PHE A 240 9.90 -0.51 -3.87
CA PHE A 240 9.97 0.22 -2.60
C PHE A 240 11.36 0.83 -2.48
N VAL A 241 11.41 2.06 -1.96
CA VAL A 241 12.65 2.81 -1.77
C VAL A 241 12.76 3.19 -0.30
N HIS A 242 13.83 2.75 0.33
CA HIS A 242 14.13 3.11 1.71
C HIS A 242 14.45 4.59 1.84
N VAL A 243 14.00 5.21 2.92
CA VAL A 243 14.20 6.64 3.17
C VAL A 243 15.00 6.83 4.46
N ASP A 244 16.27 7.19 4.33
CA ASP A 244 17.16 7.44 5.48
C ASP A 244 16.95 8.84 6.11
N GLY A 245 16.23 9.75 5.43
CA GLY A 245 16.02 11.11 5.91
C GLY A 245 14.73 11.74 5.38
N VAL A 246 13.99 12.38 6.29
CA VAL A 246 12.67 13.01 6.06
C VAL A 246 12.75 14.44 5.48
N SER A 247 13.96 14.94 5.18
CA SER A 247 14.12 16.28 4.60
C SER A 247 13.71 16.27 3.13
N ALA A 248 13.05 17.33 2.65
CA ALA A 248 12.61 17.40 1.26
C ALA A 248 13.75 17.17 0.23
N SER A 249 14.96 17.65 0.52
CA SER A 249 16.14 17.42 -0.33
C SER A 249 16.55 15.95 -0.36
N SER A 250 16.66 15.28 0.79
CA SER A 250 17.00 13.85 0.84
C SER A 250 15.96 13.00 0.12
N LEU A 251 14.67 13.32 0.26
CA LEU A 251 13.58 12.63 -0.42
C LEU A 251 13.64 12.84 -1.94
N ALA A 252 13.86 14.07 -2.41
CA ALA A 252 13.95 14.40 -3.83
C ALA A 252 15.16 13.72 -4.49
N ASP A 253 16.34 13.79 -3.87
CA ASP A 253 17.56 13.21 -4.41
C ASP A 253 17.51 11.68 -4.43
N THR A 254 16.97 11.07 -3.38
CA THR A 254 16.75 9.62 -3.31
C THR A 254 15.83 9.17 -4.44
N ARG A 255 14.72 9.87 -4.67
CA ARG A 255 13.81 9.54 -5.78
C ARG A 255 14.45 9.70 -7.15
N LYS A 256 15.15 10.82 -7.41
CA LYS A 256 15.85 11.05 -8.68
C LYS A 256 16.86 9.94 -8.95
N ARG A 257 17.68 9.62 -7.94
CA ARG A 257 18.68 8.56 -8.01
C ARG A 257 18.05 7.21 -8.29
N GLU A 258 17.00 6.81 -7.58
CA GLU A 258 16.36 5.51 -7.80
C GLU A 258 15.71 5.40 -9.18
N LEU A 259 15.04 6.45 -9.65
CA LEU A 259 14.48 6.45 -11.00
C LEU A 259 15.57 6.38 -12.09
N GLN A 260 16.70 7.04 -11.87
CA GLN A 260 17.88 6.95 -12.77
C GLN A 260 18.51 5.55 -12.72
N ASN A 261 18.66 4.95 -11.53
CA ASN A 261 19.18 3.59 -11.36
C ASN A 261 18.31 2.54 -12.07
N LEU A 262 16.99 2.77 -12.11
CA LEU A 262 16.07 1.93 -12.88
C LEU A 262 16.21 2.13 -14.39
N GLY A 263 16.84 3.20 -14.86
CA GLY A 263 17.05 3.51 -16.28
C GLY A 263 15.95 4.37 -16.91
N LEU A 264 15.19 5.13 -16.11
CA LEU A 264 14.17 6.05 -16.63
C LEU A 264 14.78 7.38 -17.07
N HIS A 265 14.34 7.89 -18.22
CA HIS A 265 14.73 9.21 -18.72
C HIS A 265 13.95 10.32 -18.00
N LEU A 266 14.53 10.90 -16.94
CA LEU A 266 13.84 11.91 -16.12
C LEU A 266 13.38 13.15 -16.90
N ASP A 267 14.06 13.52 -17.99
CA ASP A 267 13.66 14.63 -18.88
C ASP A 267 12.29 14.42 -19.53
N MET A 268 11.82 13.17 -19.58
CA MET A 268 10.51 12.81 -20.10
C MET A 268 9.41 12.78 -19.04
N MET A 269 9.76 13.07 -17.78
CA MET A 269 8.78 13.20 -16.71
C MET A 269 7.89 14.43 -16.96
N ARG A 270 6.57 14.20 -16.95
CA ARG A 270 5.53 15.22 -17.15
C ARG A 270 4.64 15.42 -15.93
N GLY A 271 4.72 14.53 -14.96
CA GLY A 271 3.94 14.64 -13.74
C GLY A 271 4.60 13.99 -12.55
N GLN A 272 4.28 14.52 -11.38
CA GLN A 272 4.67 13.96 -10.09
C GLN A 272 3.46 14.02 -9.15
N GLY A 273 3.04 12.87 -8.61
CA GLY A 273 1.83 12.74 -7.81
C GLY A 273 2.10 12.09 -6.47
N TYR A 274 1.80 12.79 -5.38
CA TYR A 274 1.97 12.29 -4.00
C TYR A 274 1.19 13.19 -3.02
N ASP A 275 1.29 12.91 -1.73
CA ASP A 275 0.52 13.61 -0.70
C ASP A 275 0.91 15.10 -0.52
N GLY A 276 0.17 15.75 0.37
CA GLY A 276 0.27 17.18 0.64
C GLY A 276 1.16 17.51 1.83
N ALA A 277 1.97 16.57 2.34
CA ALA A 277 2.85 16.85 3.47
C ALA A 277 3.76 18.04 3.16
N ALA A 278 4.15 18.83 4.16
CA ALA A 278 4.90 20.07 3.93
C ALA A 278 6.26 19.80 3.25
N ALA A 279 6.94 18.70 3.61
CA ALA A 279 8.18 18.26 2.98
C ALA A 279 7.98 17.87 1.51
N MET A 280 6.79 17.39 1.13
CA MET A 280 6.48 16.93 -0.21
C MET A 280 5.98 18.08 -1.10
N SER A 281 4.98 18.82 -0.62
CA SER A 281 4.20 19.81 -1.38
C SER A 281 4.70 21.26 -1.27
N GLY A 282 5.68 21.52 -0.41
CA GLY A 282 6.21 22.86 -0.14
C GLY A 282 6.57 23.62 -1.42
N ALA A 283 6.17 24.89 -1.49
CA ALA A 283 6.29 25.72 -2.70
C ALA A 283 7.74 26.06 -3.08
N PHE A 284 8.64 26.14 -2.08
CA PHE A 284 10.03 26.56 -2.26
C PHE A 284 11.02 25.41 -1.99
N ASN A 285 10.83 24.73 -0.87
CA ASN A 285 11.73 23.67 -0.38
C ASN A 285 11.02 22.33 -0.24
N GLY A 286 9.89 22.12 -0.92
CA GLY A 286 9.25 20.80 -0.97
C GLY A 286 9.85 19.94 -2.09
N VAL A 287 9.70 18.61 -1.99
CA VAL A 287 10.11 17.67 -3.05
C VAL A 287 9.58 18.12 -4.41
N GLN A 288 8.34 18.64 -4.46
CA GLN A 288 7.73 19.10 -5.69
C GLN A 288 8.48 20.26 -6.33
N ALA A 289 8.92 21.22 -5.52
CA ALA A 289 9.65 22.39 -5.99
C ALA A 289 11.05 21.97 -6.47
N LEU A 290 11.73 21.12 -5.72
CA LEU A 290 13.07 20.63 -6.05
C LEU A 290 13.07 19.84 -7.36
N ILE A 291 12.16 18.88 -7.53
CA ILE A 291 12.04 18.13 -8.78
C ILE A 291 11.66 19.07 -9.94
N ARG A 292 10.81 20.07 -9.71
CA ARG A 292 10.38 21.00 -10.76
C ARG A 292 11.46 22.01 -11.15
N ASN A 293 12.40 22.34 -10.26
CA ASN A 293 13.57 23.16 -10.60
C ASN A 293 14.47 22.43 -11.61
N ASP A 294 14.67 21.13 -11.41
CA ASP A 294 15.46 20.29 -12.32
C ASP A 294 14.66 19.93 -13.59
N PHE A 295 13.37 19.64 -13.45
CA PHE A 295 12.46 19.19 -14.52
C PHE A 295 11.19 20.06 -14.55
N PRO A 296 11.22 21.25 -15.19
CA PRO A 296 10.10 22.21 -15.15
C PRO A 296 8.76 21.68 -15.67
N THR A 297 8.80 20.66 -16.53
CA THR A 297 7.64 19.99 -17.11
C THR A 297 7.00 18.96 -16.18
N ALA A 298 7.66 18.55 -15.09
CA ALA A 298 7.14 17.56 -14.14
C ALA A 298 6.14 18.20 -13.17
N LEU A 299 4.90 18.39 -13.63
CA LEU A 299 3.86 19.10 -12.87
C LEU A 299 3.44 18.31 -11.62
N TYR A 300 3.37 18.99 -10.49
CA TYR A 300 2.95 18.39 -9.23
C TYR A 300 1.44 18.34 -9.09
N THR A 301 0.91 17.15 -8.88
CA THR A 301 -0.50 16.93 -8.54
C THR A 301 -0.58 16.37 -7.12
N HIS A 302 -1.07 17.21 -6.21
CA HIS A 302 -1.40 16.76 -4.85
C HIS A 302 -2.44 15.64 -4.92
N CYS A 303 -2.29 14.55 -4.17
CA CYS A 303 -3.27 13.46 -4.18
C CYS A 303 -4.72 13.97 -3.92
N SER A 304 -5.65 13.64 -4.83
CA SER A 304 -7.06 14.03 -4.72
C SER A 304 -7.77 13.34 -3.56
N LEU A 305 -7.42 12.08 -3.27
CA LEU A 305 -7.98 11.34 -2.14
C LEU A 305 -7.51 11.95 -0.80
N HIS A 306 -6.23 12.28 -0.70
CA HIS A 306 -5.69 12.99 0.46
C HIS A 306 -6.30 14.39 0.58
N SER A 307 -6.50 15.09 -0.54
CA SER A 307 -7.17 16.39 -0.56
C SER A 307 -8.58 16.31 0.00
N LEU A 308 -9.38 15.32 -0.41
CA LEU A 308 -10.72 15.08 0.14
C LEU A 308 -10.68 14.76 1.63
N ASN A 309 -9.74 13.89 2.06
CA ASN A 309 -9.56 13.56 3.46
C ASN A 309 -9.29 14.82 4.31
N LEU A 310 -8.39 15.68 3.83
CA LEU A 310 -8.10 16.94 4.52
C LEU A 310 -9.32 17.87 4.54
N CYS A 311 -10.15 17.92 3.49
CA CYS A 311 -11.40 18.71 3.53
C CYS A 311 -12.31 18.28 4.67
N LEU A 312 -12.43 16.98 4.87
CA LEU A 312 -13.33 16.41 5.85
C LEU A 312 -12.72 16.42 7.25
N SER A 313 -11.41 16.32 7.36
CA SER A 313 -10.68 16.60 8.61
C SER A 313 -10.88 18.06 9.04
N ASP A 314 -10.70 19.02 8.12
CA ASP A 314 -10.90 20.45 8.37
C ASP A 314 -12.35 20.70 8.88
N ALA A 315 -13.36 20.17 8.19
CA ALA A 315 -14.77 20.28 8.61
C ALA A 315 -15.07 19.64 9.98
N SER A 316 -14.29 18.63 10.35
CA SER A 316 -14.45 17.93 11.62
C SER A 316 -13.75 18.61 12.77
N ALA A 317 -13.07 19.75 12.54
CA ALA A 317 -12.46 20.55 13.58
C ALA A 317 -13.50 21.26 14.48
N VAL A 318 -14.77 21.31 14.05
CA VAL A 318 -15.91 21.71 14.89
C VAL A 318 -15.86 20.91 16.20
N GLN A 319 -15.81 21.61 17.33
CA GLN A 319 -15.41 21.01 18.61
C GLN A 319 -16.27 19.81 19.02
N ASP A 320 -17.60 19.92 18.91
CA ASP A 320 -18.52 18.84 19.29
C ASP A 320 -18.46 17.65 18.32
N ILE A 321 -18.24 17.91 17.03
CA ILE A 321 -18.01 16.87 16.02
C ILE A 321 -16.68 16.13 16.28
N ARG A 322 -15.60 16.86 16.54
CA ARG A 322 -14.30 16.27 16.91
C ARG A 322 -14.41 15.38 18.15
N ARG A 323 -15.14 15.82 19.17
CA ARG A 323 -15.41 15.02 20.39
C ARG A 323 -16.22 13.76 20.07
N ALA A 324 -17.21 13.85 19.18
CA ALA A 324 -17.98 12.71 18.75
C ALA A 324 -17.09 11.67 18.05
N PHE A 325 -16.22 12.09 17.12
CA PHE A 325 -15.26 11.17 16.48
C PHE A 325 -14.27 10.55 17.46
N GLY A 326 -13.76 11.31 18.43
CA GLY A 326 -12.92 10.76 19.50
C GLY A 326 -13.66 9.68 20.30
N THR A 327 -14.94 9.91 20.62
CA THR A 327 -15.79 8.93 21.32
C THR A 327 -16.02 7.67 20.47
N ILE A 328 -16.32 7.81 19.18
CA ILE A 328 -16.46 6.67 18.25
C ILE A 328 -15.16 5.84 18.23
N SER A 329 -14.00 6.49 18.12
CA SER A 329 -12.69 5.84 18.13
C SER A 329 -12.44 5.04 19.41
N GLU A 330 -12.75 5.61 20.57
CA GLU A 330 -12.61 4.95 21.87
C GLU A 330 -13.52 3.73 22.00
N VAL A 331 -14.78 3.83 21.57
CA VAL A 331 -15.72 2.70 21.59
C VAL A 331 -15.24 1.57 20.65
N CYS A 332 -14.86 1.91 19.42
CA CYS A 332 -14.31 0.93 18.48
C CYS A 332 -13.06 0.24 19.06
N THR A 333 -12.19 1.00 19.73
CA THR A 333 -10.99 0.47 20.39
C THR A 333 -11.35 -0.44 21.57
N PHE A 334 -12.32 -0.04 22.40
CA PHE A 334 -12.79 -0.81 23.55
C PHE A 334 -13.20 -2.24 23.16
N PHE A 335 -13.98 -2.40 22.08
CA PHE A 335 -14.40 -3.71 21.59
C PHE A 335 -13.25 -4.47 20.89
N ARG A 336 -12.45 -3.79 20.06
CA ARG A 336 -11.38 -4.42 19.25
C ARG A 336 -10.21 -4.97 20.08
N LEU A 337 -9.91 -4.36 21.22
CA LEU A 337 -8.78 -4.77 22.08
C LEU A 337 -9.02 -6.07 22.84
N SER A 338 -10.26 -6.59 22.86
CA SER A 338 -10.59 -7.81 23.59
C SER A 338 -11.48 -8.73 22.77
N PRO A 339 -11.04 -9.97 22.47
CA PRO A 339 -11.89 -10.98 21.83
C PRO A 339 -13.19 -11.24 22.60
N LYS A 340 -13.14 -11.21 23.95
CA LYS A 340 -14.32 -11.36 24.81
C LYS A 340 -15.31 -10.23 24.60
N ARG A 341 -14.83 -8.98 24.52
CA ARG A 341 -15.69 -7.81 24.27
C ARG A 341 -16.29 -7.85 22.86
N THR A 342 -15.49 -8.22 21.87
CA THR A 342 -15.96 -8.43 20.49
C THR A 342 -17.04 -9.50 20.41
N ALA A 343 -16.93 -10.60 21.16
CA ALA A 343 -17.91 -11.68 21.17
C ALA A 343 -19.28 -11.24 21.72
N VAL A 344 -19.32 -10.40 22.76
CA VAL A 344 -20.58 -9.84 23.29
C VAL A 344 -21.24 -8.93 22.27
N LEU A 345 -20.48 -8.03 21.63
CA LEU A 345 -21.03 -7.19 20.57
C LEU A 345 -21.57 -8.03 19.40
N LYS A 346 -20.85 -9.09 19.03
CA LYS A 346 -21.27 -10.02 17.98
C LYS A 346 -22.60 -10.70 18.33
N LYS A 347 -22.77 -11.15 19.57
CA LYS A 347 -24.02 -11.73 20.09
C LYS A 347 -25.20 -10.77 19.92
N HIS A 348 -25.05 -9.49 20.30
CA HIS A 348 -26.11 -8.48 20.13
C HIS A 348 -26.41 -8.18 18.66
N LEU A 349 -25.39 -8.11 17.80
CA LEU A 349 -25.57 -7.93 16.36
C LEU A 349 -26.31 -9.10 15.70
N GLU A 350 -25.95 -10.33 16.02
CA GLU A 350 -26.60 -11.54 15.49
C GLU A 350 -28.06 -11.65 15.96
N ALA A 351 -28.37 -11.26 17.21
CA ALA A 351 -29.72 -11.21 17.73
C ALA A 351 -30.63 -10.21 16.99
N SER A 352 -30.04 -9.14 16.44
CA SER A 352 -30.75 -8.10 15.66
C SER A 352 -30.93 -8.43 14.18
N THR A 353 -30.60 -9.65 13.72
CA THR A 353 -30.56 -10.08 12.31
C THR A 353 -29.60 -9.29 11.39
N LYS A 354 -28.75 -8.44 11.97
CA LYS A 354 -27.71 -7.73 11.22
C LYS A 354 -26.52 -8.66 11.00
N SER A 355 -26.03 -8.77 9.76
CA SER A 355 -24.79 -9.49 9.49
C SER A 355 -23.65 -8.88 10.31
N PHE A 356 -22.92 -9.67 11.08
CA PHE A 356 -21.79 -9.15 11.86
C PHE A 356 -20.72 -8.57 10.93
N ARG A 357 -20.67 -7.25 10.84
CA ARG A 357 -19.54 -6.50 10.30
C ARG A 357 -18.73 -6.01 11.48
N ARG A 358 -17.50 -6.51 11.61
CA ARG A 358 -16.59 -6.10 12.68
C ARG A 358 -16.43 -4.57 12.62
N LEU A 359 -16.63 -3.89 13.75
CA LEU A 359 -16.40 -2.44 13.82
C LEU A 359 -14.99 -2.13 13.29
N ARG A 360 -14.93 -1.28 12.26
CA ARG A 360 -13.67 -0.84 11.66
C ARG A 360 -12.95 0.09 12.64
N ARG A 361 -11.61 0.09 12.61
CA ARG A 361 -10.83 1.05 13.39
C ARG A 361 -11.15 2.43 12.87
N TYR A 362 -11.41 3.39 13.75
CA TYR A 362 -11.43 4.78 13.33
C TYR A 362 -9.98 5.20 13.02
N CYS A 363 -9.71 5.57 11.78
CA CYS A 363 -8.39 6.02 11.34
C CYS A 363 -8.52 7.40 10.71
N GLU A 364 -7.85 8.40 11.29
CA GLU A 364 -7.84 9.77 10.74
C GLU A 364 -7.12 9.86 9.39
N THR A 365 -6.19 8.95 9.12
CA THR A 365 -5.36 8.94 7.91
C THR A 365 -5.83 7.96 6.84
N ARG A 366 -6.66 6.94 7.18
CA ARG A 366 -7.18 5.92 6.22
C ARG A 366 -8.69 6.05 6.06
N TRP A 367 -9.08 6.81 5.05
CA TRP A 367 -10.39 7.42 4.87
C TRP A 367 -11.58 6.48 4.55
N VAL A 368 -11.37 5.38 3.83
CA VAL A 368 -12.44 4.36 3.61
C VAL A 368 -12.95 3.83 4.95
N GLU A 369 -12.03 3.67 5.90
CA GLU A 369 -12.37 3.24 7.25
C GLU A 369 -13.21 4.29 7.99
N ARG A 370 -13.19 5.58 7.59
CA ARG A 370 -13.93 6.66 8.26
C ARG A 370 -15.40 6.74 7.84
N HIS A 371 -15.70 6.67 6.55
CA HIS A 371 -17.09 6.56 6.06
C HIS A 371 -17.75 5.30 6.63
N ASP A 372 -17.09 4.16 6.45
CA ASP A 372 -17.60 2.87 6.91
C ASP A 372 -17.69 2.82 8.43
N SER A 373 -16.70 3.32 9.17
CA SER A 373 -16.72 3.30 10.64
C SER A 373 -17.91 4.10 11.18
N VAL A 374 -18.16 5.32 10.68
CA VAL A 374 -19.26 6.15 11.18
C VAL A 374 -20.62 5.59 10.74
N ALA A 375 -20.73 5.09 9.50
CA ALA A 375 -21.95 4.46 9.01
C ALA A 375 -22.29 3.19 9.82
N LEU A 376 -21.32 2.26 9.93
CA LEU A 376 -21.48 1.02 10.71
C LEU A 376 -21.73 1.29 12.18
N PHE A 377 -21.05 2.27 12.77
CA PHE A 377 -21.29 2.68 14.16
C PHE A 377 -22.72 3.19 14.35
N GLY A 378 -23.21 4.03 13.42
CA GLY A 378 -24.58 4.52 13.45
C GLY A 378 -25.62 3.41 13.23
N GLU A 379 -25.33 2.42 12.40
CA GLU A 379 -26.19 1.25 12.18
C GLU A 379 -26.23 0.31 13.39
N ALA A 380 -25.08 0.12 14.06
CA ALA A 380 -24.91 -0.76 15.22
C ALA A 380 -25.12 -0.05 16.57
N LEU A 381 -25.62 1.19 16.58
CA LEU A 381 -25.64 2.03 17.78
C LEU A 381 -26.41 1.37 18.94
N SER A 382 -27.61 0.84 18.68
CA SER A 382 -28.42 0.17 19.69
C SER A 382 -27.73 -1.06 20.26
N GLU A 383 -27.12 -1.88 19.39
CA GLU A 383 -26.38 -3.07 19.81
C GLU A 383 -25.11 -2.72 20.61
N ILE A 384 -24.45 -1.61 20.26
CA ILE A 384 -23.33 -1.06 21.02
C ILE A 384 -23.80 -0.64 22.42
N VAL A 385 -24.92 0.09 22.51
CA VAL A 385 -25.49 0.53 23.80
C VAL A 385 -25.81 -0.68 24.68
N HIS A 386 -26.57 -1.65 24.18
CA HIS A 386 -26.90 -2.88 24.93
C HIS A 386 -25.65 -3.67 25.35
N SER A 387 -24.63 -3.72 24.50
CA SER A 387 -23.37 -4.38 24.84
C SER A 387 -22.64 -3.68 25.98
N LEU A 388 -22.62 -2.34 26.00
CA LEU A 388 -22.01 -1.57 27.08
C LEU A 388 -22.79 -1.73 28.39
N GLU A 389 -24.13 -1.76 28.33
CA GLU A 389 -24.99 -2.04 29.49
C GLU A 389 -24.73 -3.43 30.08
N GLU A 390 -24.55 -4.45 29.23
CA GLU A 390 -24.16 -5.79 29.67
C GLU A 390 -22.81 -5.74 30.41
N PHE A 391 -21.81 -5.03 29.89
CA PHE A 391 -20.52 -4.88 30.59
C PHE A 391 -20.60 -4.09 31.89
N MET A 392 -21.48 -3.10 31.98
CA MET A 392 -21.70 -2.34 33.20
C MET A 392 -22.24 -3.21 34.34
N GLY A 393 -23.19 -4.11 34.01
CA GLY A 393 -23.86 -4.95 35.02
C GLY A 393 -23.18 -6.28 35.32
N THR A 394 -22.47 -6.86 34.34
CA THR A 394 -22.03 -8.27 34.43
C THR A 394 -20.51 -8.46 34.38
N SER A 395 -19.73 -7.42 34.04
CA SER A 395 -18.29 -7.60 33.90
C SER A 395 -17.61 -7.82 35.26
N PRO A 396 -16.82 -8.90 35.43
CA PRO A 396 -16.07 -9.13 36.66
C PRO A 396 -14.85 -8.19 36.78
N ASP A 397 -14.42 -7.57 35.68
CA ASP A 397 -13.31 -6.63 35.65
C ASP A 397 -13.83 -5.19 35.88
N LYS A 398 -13.42 -4.61 37.01
CA LYS A 398 -13.83 -3.25 37.42
C LYS A 398 -13.43 -2.19 36.38
N ALA A 399 -12.26 -2.35 35.74
CA ALA A 399 -11.81 -1.40 34.73
C ALA A 399 -12.70 -1.44 33.48
N THR A 400 -13.06 -2.64 33.02
CA THR A 400 -14.00 -2.85 31.91
C THR A 400 -15.39 -2.28 32.24
N ALA A 401 -15.95 -2.58 33.42
CA ALA A 401 -17.25 -2.07 33.85
C ALA A 401 -17.28 -0.53 33.92
N SER A 402 -16.26 0.08 34.53
CA SER A 402 -16.15 1.53 34.63
C SER A 402 -15.95 2.20 33.27
N THR A 403 -15.10 1.65 32.41
CA THR A 403 -14.91 2.17 31.04
C THR A 403 -16.20 2.06 30.23
N ALA A 404 -16.91 0.92 30.33
CA ALA A 404 -18.19 0.72 29.65
C ALA A 404 -19.23 1.74 30.11
N HIS A 405 -19.31 2.02 31.41
CA HIS A 405 -20.18 3.07 31.96
C HIS A 405 -19.86 4.46 31.40
N CYS A 406 -18.58 4.84 31.40
CA CYS A 406 -18.15 6.13 30.85
C CYS A 406 -18.46 6.26 29.34
N LEU A 407 -18.26 5.20 28.57
CA LEU A 407 -18.56 5.18 27.14
C LEU A 407 -20.07 5.23 26.89
N HIS A 408 -20.87 4.48 27.65
CA HIS A 408 -22.34 4.50 27.58
C HIS A 408 -22.88 5.91 27.81
N GLN A 409 -22.45 6.57 28.89
CA GLN A 409 -22.86 7.95 29.20
C GLN A 409 -22.52 8.95 28.08
N ARG A 410 -21.39 8.75 27.39
CA ARG A 410 -21.00 9.63 26.29
C ARG A 410 -21.84 9.41 25.04
N ILE A 411 -22.08 8.15 24.65
CA ILE A 411 -22.83 7.83 23.43
C ILE A 411 -24.34 8.01 23.61
N CYS A 412 -24.85 7.87 24.84
CA CYS A 412 -26.22 8.17 25.23
C CYS A 412 -26.36 9.63 25.69
N SER A 413 -25.74 10.57 24.96
CA SER A 413 -25.93 12.00 25.18
C SER A 413 -26.50 12.65 23.94
N PHE A 414 -27.42 13.61 24.11
CA PHE A 414 -28.06 14.28 22.98
C PHE A 414 -27.05 14.94 22.04
N ASN A 415 -26.01 15.56 22.62
CA ASN A 415 -24.90 16.14 21.87
C ASN A 415 -24.21 15.12 20.96
N PHE A 416 -23.88 13.94 21.49
CA PHE A 416 -23.22 12.89 20.70
C PHE A 416 -24.14 12.37 19.59
N LEU A 417 -25.39 12.05 19.91
CA LEU A 417 -26.35 11.51 18.93
C LEU A 417 -26.55 12.48 17.76
N LEU A 418 -26.68 13.77 18.05
CA LEU A 418 -26.84 14.80 17.04
C LEU A 418 -25.55 15.03 16.24
N CYS A 419 -24.38 15.01 16.88
CA CYS A 419 -23.10 15.10 16.17
C CYS A 419 -22.86 13.88 15.26
N LEU A 420 -23.28 12.69 15.69
CA LEU A 420 -23.26 11.47 14.89
C LEU A 420 -24.20 11.61 13.68
N ALA A 421 -25.39 12.18 13.87
CA ALA A 421 -26.34 12.47 12.81
C ALA A 421 -25.76 13.39 11.73
N VAL A 422 -25.27 14.54 12.17
CA VAL A 422 -24.65 15.56 11.32
C VAL A 422 -23.48 14.96 10.54
N SER A 423 -22.61 14.22 11.24
CA SER A 423 -21.47 13.54 10.62
C SER A 423 -21.90 12.51 9.56
N LYS A 424 -22.91 11.69 9.86
CA LYS A 424 -23.44 10.68 8.92
C LYS A 424 -24.00 11.34 7.66
N THR A 425 -24.72 12.45 7.80
CA THR A 425 -25.26 13.21 6.66
C THR A 425 -24.14 13.69 5.72
N PHE A 426 -23.14 14.39 6.24
CA PHE A 426 -22.07 14.96 5.40
C PHE A 426 -21.10 13.91 4.86
N LEU A 427 -20.82 12.86 5.62
CA LEU A 427 -20.07 11.71 5.11
C LEU A 427 -20.85 11.02 3.99
N GLY A 428 -22.18 10.87 4.13
CA GLY A 428 -23.05 10.36 3.06
C GLY A 428 -22.95 11.17 1.76
N LEU A 429 -22.98 12.50 1.85
CA LEU A 429 -22.86 13.39 0.67
C LEU A 429 -21.53 13.22 -0.08
N THR A 430 -20.44 12.94 0.64
CA THR A 430 -19.10 12.79 0.06
C THR A 430 -18.72 11.34 -0.28
N HIS A 431 -19.59 10.37 0.04
CA HIS A 431 -19.30 8.95 -0.13
C HIS A 431 -19.07 8.57 -1.60
N HIS A 432 -19.96 9.00 -2.50
CA HIS A 432 -19.81 8.71 -3.94
C HIS A 432 -18.50 9.29 -4.50
N LEU A 433 -18.20 10.55 -4.18
CA LEU A 433 -16.95 11.20 -4.57
C LEU A 433 -15.74 10.43 -4.03
N SER A 434 -15.79 9.99 -2.77
CA SER A 434 -14.72 9.19 -2.15
C SER A 434 -14.46 7.89 -2.89
N VAL A 435 -15.51 7.13 -3.22
CA VAL A 435 -15.40 5.87 -3.98
C VAL A 435 -14.90 6.14 -5.39
N TYR A 436 -15.38 7.20 -6.04
CA TYR A 436 -14.96 7.57 -7.39
C TYR A 436 -13.48 7.96 -7.46
N LEU A 437 -12.98 8.73 -6.49
CA LEU A 437 -11.55 9.11 -6.40
C LEU A 437 -10.63 7.90 -6.17
N GLN A 438 -11.19 6.78 -5.72
CA GLN A 438 -10.49 5.51 -5.56
C GLN A 438 -10.67 4.61 -6.78
N SER A 439 -11.42 4.98 -7.81
CA SER A 439 -11.60 4.12 -8.98
C SER A 439 -10.33 4.04 -9.83
N PRO A 440 -9.84 2.84 -10.21
CA PRO A 440 -8.64 2.70 -11.04
C PRO A 440 -8.77 3.40 -12.41
N ALA A 441 -10.01 3.66 -12.84
CA ALA A 441 -10.33 4.42 -14.05
C ALA A 441 -10.71 5.89 -13.76
N ILE A 442 -10.18 6.48 -12.67
CA ILE A 442 -10.48 7.86 -12.29
C ILE A 442 -10.21 8.84 -13.44
N HIS A 443 -11.22 9.66 -13.76
CA HIS A 443 -11.11 10.77 -14.67
C HIS A 443 -11.23 12.09 -13.90
N MET A 444 -10.18 12.90 -13.91
CA MET A 444 -10.12 14.08 -13.05
C MET A 444 -11.21 15.11 -13.35
N ILE A 445 -11.63 15.24 -14.62
CA ILE A 445 -12.73 16.16 -14.98
C ILE A 445 -14.04 15.72 -14.32
N VAL A 446 -14.35 14.42 -14.36
CA VAL A 446 -15.57 13.87 -13.73
C VAL A 446 -15.48 13.97 -12.21
N ALA A 447 -14.28 13.80 -11.64
CA ALA A 447 -14.06 14.02 -10.21
C ALA A 447 -14.36 15.48 -9.81
N LEU A 448 -13.95 16.46 -10.62
CA LEU A 448 -14.23 17.88 -10.39
C LEU A 448 -15.73 18.19 -10.54
N GLU A 449 -16.42 17.61 -11.52
CA GLU A 449 -17.88 17.73 -11.67
C GLU A 449 -18.61 17.18 -10.43
N GLN A 450 -18.15 16.05 -9.87
CA GLN A 450 -18.71 15.52 -8.62
C GLN A 450 -18.42 16.41 -7.42
N VAL A 451 -17.26 17.07 -7.36
CA VAL A 451 -16.98 18.08 -6.33
C VAL A 451 -17.94 19.25 -6.45
N ASP A 452 -18.20 19.74 -7.66
CA ASP A 452 -19.15 20.83 -7.92
C ASP A 452 -20.58 20.44 -7.52
N LEU A 453 -20.98 19.18 -7.75
CA LEU A 453 -22.26 18.66 -7.27
C LEU A 453 -22.35 18.67 -5.74
N VAL A 454 -21.31 18.21 -5.05
CA VAL A 454 -21.25 18.26 -3.57
C VAL A 454 -21.31 19.71 -3.08
N LEU A 455 -20.57 20.63 -3.70
CA LEU A 455 -20.57 22.05 -3.36
C LEU A 455 -21.96 22.67 -3.55
N THR A 456 -22.64 22.37 -4.65
CA THR A 456 -24.02 22.81 -4.92
C THR A 456 -24.94 22.31 -3.82
N LYS A 457 -24.82 21.04 -3.44
CA LYS A 457 -25.66 20.48 -2.37
C LYS A 457 -25.40 21.12 -1.01
N LEU A 458 -24.15 21.44 -0.69
CA LEU A 458 -23.79 22.17 0.53
C LEU A 458 -24.34 23.60 0.53
N ASP A 459 -24.34 24.29 -0.61
CA ASP A 459 -24.91 25.63 -0.74
C ASP A 459 -26.44 25.62 -0.60
N GLU A 460 -27.14 24.62 -1.15
CA GLU A 460 -28.58 24.39 -0.91
C GLU A 460 -28.87 24.18 0.58
N MET A 461 -28.12 23.28 1.22
CA MET A 461 -28.30 22.98 2.65
C MET A 461 -27.98 24.17 3.54
N GLY A 462 -26.98 24.99 3.18
CA GLY A 462 -26.65 26.22 3.90
C GLY A 462 -27.76 27.27 3.78
N THR A 463 -28.34 27.42 2.58
CA THR A 463 -29.43 28.38 2.34
C THR A 463 -30.71 27.98 3.06
N ASN A 464 -30.99 26.67 3.13
CA ASN A 464 -32.15 26.10 3.82
C ASN A 464 -31.78 25.45 5.18
N ALA A 465 -30.79 26.02 5.88
CA ALA A 465 -30.18 25.36 7.04
C ALA A 465 -31.16 25.07 8.17
N GLU A 466 -32.20 25.88 8.34
CA GLU A 466 -33.23 25.65 9.35
C GLU A 466 -34.06 24.40 9.06
N ALA A 467 -34.67 24.30 7.87
CA ALA A 467 -35.49 23.15 7.53
C ALA A 467 -34.67 21.86 7.36
N GLU A 468 -33.46 21.94 6.80
CA GLU A 468 -32.58 20.77 6.68
C GLU A 468 -32.10 20.27 8.03
N PHE A 469 -31.72 21.18 8.94
CA PHE A 469 -31.32 20.78 10.28
C PHE A 469 -32.50 20.25 11.09
N HIS A 470 -33.70 20.79 10.91
CA HIS A 470 -34.92 20.29 11.54
C HIS A 470 -35.18 18.82 11.20
N LYS A 471 -35.03 18.43 9.92
CA LYS A 471 -35.15 17.02 9.49
C LYS A 471 -34.14 16.11 10.20
N ILE A 472 -32.88 16.56 10.33
CA ILE A 472 -31.83 15.80 11.02
C ILE A 472 -32.15 15.69 12.51
N CYS A 473 -32.59 16.78 13.14
CA CYS A 473 -32.97 16.83 14.54
C CYS A 473 -34.14 15.88 14.82
N PHE A 474 -35.20 15.94 14.02
CA PHE A 474 -36.40 15.11 14.15
C PHE A 474 -36.08 13.61 14.09
N LEU A 475 -35.34 13.16 13.07
CA LEU A 475 -34.93 11.76 12.92
C LEU A 475 -34.13 11.22 14.13
N TYR A 476 -33.40 12.11 14.81
CA TYR A 476 -32.55 11.72 15.93
C TYR A 476 -33.18 11.96 17.30
N GLN A 477 -34.29 12.70 17.38
CA GLN A 477 -35.13 12.73 18.58
C GLN A 477 -35.78 11.37 18.83
N ASP A 478 -36.24 10.69 17.78
CA ASP A 478 -36.77 9.32 17.89
C ASP A 478 -35.73 8.34 18.41
N ARG A 479 -34.49 8.42 17.88
CA ARG A 479 -33.36 7.62 18.39
C ARG A 479 -32.93 8.01 19.80
N ALA A 480 -33.01 9.29 20.17
CA ALA A 480 -32.73 9.73 21.52
C ALA A 480 -33.75 9.14 22.51
N ALA A 481 -35.02 9.04 22.11
CA ALA A 481 -36.08 8.44 22.91
C ALA A 481 -35.84 6.94 23.17
N GLU A 482 -35.30 6.19 22.20
CA GLU A 482 -34.89 4.77 22.37
C GLU A 482 -33.94 4.59 23.56
N PHE A 483 -33.04 5.55 23.78
CA PHE A 483 -32.05 5.51 24.87
C PHE A 483 -32.44 6.35 26.09
N GLY A 484 -33.69 6.84 26.16
CA GLY A 484 -34.16 7.69 27.25
C GLY A 484 -33.45 9.06 27.34
N VAL A 485 -32.87 9.53 26.24
CA VAL A 485 -32.09 10.77 26.15
C VAL A 485 -33.01 11.93 25.82
N LYS A 486 -32.99 12.99 26.65
CA LYS A 486 -33.77 14.22 26.41
C LYS A 486 -33.01 15.20 25.53
N CYS A 487 -33.75 15.92 24.69
CA CYS A 487 -33.24 17.04 23.91
C CYS A 487 -32.95 18.23 24.84
N GLU A 488 -31.67 18.55 25.05
CA GLU A 488 -31.25 19.57 26.01
C GLU A 488 -30.14 20.45 25.44
N ILE A 489 -30.16 21.73 25.81
CA ILE A 489 -29.04 22.64 25.55
C ILE A 489 -27.90 22.23 26.49
N PRO A 490 -26.66 22.12 25.99
CA PRO A 490 -25.53 21.81 26.84
C PRO A 490 -25.37 22.79 27.99
N ARG A 491 -24.99 22.29 29.17
CA ARG A 491 -24.78 23.12 30.35
C ARG A 491 -23.77 24.26 30.07
N VAL A 492 -24.25 25.49 30.22
CA VAL A 492 -23.44 26.71 30.19
C VAL A 492 -22.94 26.97 31.62
N VAL A 493 -21.63 27.09 31.79
CA VAL A 493 -21.02 27.51 33.06
C VAL A 493 -20.22 28.79 32.85
N GLY A 494 -20.28 29.70 33.82
CA GLY A 494 -19.74 31.07 33.70
C GLY A 494 -18.23 31.18 33.45
N THR A 495 -17.47 30.08 33.54
CA THR A 495 -16.01 30.03 33.34
C THR A 495 -15.58 29.32 32.06
N GLN A 496 -16.49 29.01 31.13
CA GLN A 496 -16.15 28.36 29.85
C GLN A 496 -15.31 29.27 28.95
N ARG A 497 -14.00 28.99 28.84
CA ARG A 497 -13.05 29.74 27.98
C ARG A 497 -12.96 29.26 26.53
N TYR A 498 -13.30 28.00 26.27
CA TYR A 498 -13.03 27.33 24.99
C TYR A 498 -14.27 26.76 24.30
N ARG A 499 -15.48 27.15 24.75
CA ARG A 499 -16.75 26.74 24.16
C ARG A 499 -17.58 27.97 23.83
N ALA A 500 -18.13 28.03 22.62
CA ALA A 500 -19.04 29.08 22.23
C ALA A 500 -20.39 28.93 22.96
N ASN A 501 -20.82 30.01 23.62
CA ASN A 501 -22.10 30.12 24.30
C ASN A 501 -23.03 30.98 23.44
N TYR A 502 -23.56 30.38 22.37
CA TYR A 502 -24.49 31.08 21.50
C TYR A 502 -25.78 31.39 22.26
N PRO A 503 -26.27 32.64 22.24
CA PRO A 503 -27.61 32.93 22.73
C PRO A 503 -28.62 32.23 21.82
N CYS A 504 -29.45 31.37 22.41
CA CYS A 504 -30.42 30.56 21.67
C CYS A 504 -31.66 30.28 22.52
N SER A 505 -32.77 30.09 21.84
CA SER A 505 -34.08 29.83 22.43
C SER A 505 -34.41 28.33 22.53
N SER A 506 -33.72 27.50 21.73
CA SER A 506 -33.91 26.04 21.69
C SER A 506 -32.59 25.29 21.49
N ALA A 507 -32.59 24.00 21.86
CA ALA A 507 -31.47 23.10 21.59
C ALA A 507 -31.18 22.96 20.09
N GLU A 508 -32.24 22.90 19.27
CA GLU A 508 -32.11 22.86 17.82
C GLU A 508 -31.39 24.10 17.27
N GLU A 509 -31.76 25.30 17.73
CA GLU A 509 -31.08 26.53 17.33
C GLU A 509 -29.61 26.54 17.77
N TYR A 510 -29.33 26.08 19.00
CA TYR A 510 -27.96 25.96 19.51
C TYR A 510 -27.09 25.12 18.58
N TYR A 511 -27.49 23.88 18.30
CA TYR A 511 -26.69 22.95 17.53
C TYR A 511 -26.61 23.31 16.05
N ARG A 512 -27.67 23.90 15.48
CA ARG A 512 -27.60 24.42 14.11
C ARG A 512 -26.46 25.43 13.95
N ARG A 513 -26.32 26.35 14.92
CA ARG A 513 -25.28 27.40 14.92
C ARG A 513 -23.91 26.89 15.37
N ALA A 514 -23.88 25.95 16.31
CA ALA A 514 -22.63 25.45 16.91
C ALA A 514 -21.98 24.31 16.11
N THR A 515 -22.76 23.51 15.38
CA THR A 515 -22.26 22.31 14.71
C THR A 515 -22.57 22.30 13.21
N PHE A 516 -23.84 22.41 12.82
CA PHE A 516 -24.25 22.18 11.43
C PHE A 516 -23.73 23.23 10.46
N ILE A 517 -24.00 24.52 10.71
CA ILE A 517 -23.55 25.62 9.84
C ILE A 517 -22.02 25.68 9.75
N PRO A 518 -21.26 25.67 10.87
CA PRO A 518 -19.79 25.65 10.79
C PRO A 518 -19.24 24.47 10.00
N TYR A 519 -19.83 23.27 10.13
CA TYR A 519 -19.39 22.11 9.37
C TYR A 519 -19.59 22.30 7.86
N ILE A 520 -20.73 22.85 7.43
CA ILE A 520 -20.99 23.18 6.02
C ILE A 520 -19.94 24.17 5.50
N ASP A 521 -19.72 25.26 6.23
CA ASP A 521 -18.84 26.34 5.82
C ASP A 521 -17.39 25.85 5.70
N ASP A 522 -16.90 25.11 6.70
CA ASP A 522 -15.55 24.55 6.71
C ASP A 522 -15.35 23.53 5.57
N LEU A 523 -16.30 22.61 5.38
CA LEU A 523 -16.24 21.62 4.30
C LEU A 523 -16.24 22.30 2.93
N LYS A 524 -17.14 23.26 2.72
CA LYS A 524 -17.26 24.02 1.48
C LYS A 524 -16.00 24.82 1.18
N ALA A 525 -15.48 25.56 2.16
CA ALA A 525 -14.27 26.35 2.02
C ALA A 525 -13.06 25.46 1.69
N SER A 526 -12.93 24.31 2.37
CA SER A 526 -11.82 23.39 2.12
C SER A 526 -11.92 22.70 0.76
N LEU A 527 -13.11 22.25 0.34
CA LEU A 527 -13.35 21.70 -1.00
C LEU A 527 -12.98 22.70 -2.10
N LYS A 528 -13.52 23.94 -2.03
CA LYS A 528 -13.22 25.00 -3.00
C LYS A 528 -11.72 25.27 -3.09
N ARG A 529 -11.05 25.41 -1.95
CA ARG A 529 -9.61 25.71 -1.89
C ARG A 529 -8.76 24.56 -2.45
N ARG A 530 -9.01 23.32 -2.02
CA ARG A 530 -8.13 22.19 -2.35
C ARG A 530 -8.35 21.68 -3.78
N PHE A 531 -9.59 21.66 -4.27
CA PHE A 531 -9.90 21.19 -5.62
C PHE A 531 -9.72 22.25 -6.72
N ALA A 532 -9.63 23.54 -6.39
CA ALA A 532 -9.25 24.57 -7.36
C ALA A 532 -7.86 24.29 -7.99
N ASN A 533 -6.91 23.76 -7.23
CA ASN A 533 -5.58 23.41 -7.74
C ASN A 533 -5.61 22.21 -8.69
N HIS A 534 -6.49 21.24 -8.44
CA HIS A 534 -6.75 20.13 -9.36
C HIS A 534 -7.34 20.63 -10.69
N GLY A 535 -8.29 21.56 -10.62
CA GLY A 535 -8.88 22.19 -11.80
C GLY A 535 -7.87 22.96 -12.66
N LYS A 536 -6.90 23.65 -12.04
CA LYS A 536 -5.82 24.35 -12.77
C LYS A 536 -4.96 23.37 -13.58
N HIS A 537 -4.57 22.24 -12.99
CA HIS A 537 -3.79 21.22 -13.69
C HIS A 537 -4.55 20.61 -14.87
N CYS A 538 -5.84 20.30 -14.69
CA CYS A 538 -6.67 19.81 -15.80
C CYS A 538 -6.72 20.78 -16.97
N LYS A 539 -6.90 22.09 -16.71
CA LYS A 539 -6.93 23.11 -17.77
C LYS A 539 -5.61 23.19 -18.52
N VAL A 540 -4.48 23.13 -17.82
CA VAL A 540 -3.14 23.14 -18.43
C VAL A 540 -2.96 21.91 -19.31
N CYS A 541 -3.29 20.71 -18.83
CA CYS A 541 -3.19 19.48 -19.64
C CYS A 541 -4.12 19.49 -20.86
N ASN A 542 -5.32 20.07 -20.74
CA ASN A 542 -6.27 20.17 -21.85
C ASN A 542 -5.79 21.15 -22.93
N LEU A 543 -5.11 22.24 -22.55
CA LEU A 543 -4.46 23.17 -23.47
C LEU A 543 -3.32 22.49 -24.26
N TYR A 544 -2.52 21.65 -23.60
CA TYR A 544 -1.45 20.91 -24.28
C TYR A 544 -1.98 19.88 -25.30
N CYS A 545 -3.14 19.28 -25.04
CA CYS A 545 -3.79 18.35 -25.98
C CYS A 545 -4.28 19.06 -27.26
N GLN A 546 -4.58 20.37 -27.20
CA GLN A 546 -4.99 21.17 -28.35
C GLN A 546 -3.80 21.76 -29.14
N SER A 547 -2.60 21.87 -28.54
CA SER A 547 -1.44 22.53 -29.15
C SER A 547 -0.45 21.59 -29.86
N THR A 548 -0.62 20.27 -29.77
CA THR A 548 0.21 19.30 -30.50
C THR A 548 -0.36 19.02 -31.91
N PRO A 549 0.44 19.12 -32.99
CA PRO A 549 -0.05 18.84 -34.34
C PRO A 549 -0.45 17.36 -34.49
N PRO A 550 -1.44 17.05 -35.35
CA PRO A 550 -2.02 15.72 -35.46
C PRO A 550 -1.03 14.78 -36.16
N ARG A 551 -0.20 14.10 -35.37
CA ARG A 551 0.45 12.86 -35.80
C ARG A 551 0.20 11.80 -34.74
N ALA A 552 -0.47 10.74 -35.18
CA ALA A 552 -1.13 9.69 -34.42
C ALA A 552 -2.48 10.09 -33.80
N ASN A 553 -3.54 9.47 -34.30
CA ASN A 553 -4.90 9.48 -33.75
C ASN A 553 -4.91 8.94 -32.31
N LEU A 554 -4.56 9.77 -31.34
CA LEU A 554 -4.90 9.56 -29.94
C LEU A 554 -6.24 10.25 -29.69
N ASN A 555 -7.33 9.51 -29.91
CA ASN A 555 -8.65 9.88 -29.39
C ASN A 555 -8.63 9.76 -27.85
N LEU A 556 -7.99 10.72 -27.18
CA LEU A 556 -7.99 10.89 -25.72
C LEU A 556 -9.29 11.54 -25.21
N CYS A 557 -10.29 11.73 -26.09
CA CYS A 557 -11.56 12.39 -25.78
C CYS A 557 -12.79 11.63 -26.33
N SER A 558 -12.76 10.29 -26.34
CA SER A 558 -14.01 9.52 -26.46
C SER A 558 -14.79 9.63 -25.14
N ARG A 559 -15.74 10.58 -25.09
CA ARG A 559 -16.78 10.63 -24.05
C ARG A 559 -17.52 9.29 -24.03
N PRO A 560 -17.57 8.55 -22.92
CA PRO A 560 -18.58 7.52 -22.76
C PRO A 560 -19.94 8.22 -22.61
N SER A 561 -20.84 8.05 -23.58
CA SER A 561 -22.25 8.38 -23.37
C SER A 561 -22.82 7.38 -22.38
N ILE A 562 -22.92 7.75 -21.10
CA ILE A 562 -23.65 6.97 -20.11
C ILE A 562 -24.70 7.89 -19.49
N PHE A 563 -25.79 8.03 -20.24
CA PHE A 563 -27.11 8.34 -19.70
C PHE A 563 -28.09 7.42 -20.45
N THR A 564 -28.42 6.30 -19.82
CA THR A 564 -29.70 5.62 -20.03
C THR A 564 -30.27 5.38 -18.64
N PRO A 565 -31.38 6.04 -18.27
CA PRO A 565 -32.09 5.72 -17.05
C PRO A 565 -32.90 4.45 -17.32
N GLU A 566 -32.63 3.38 -16.59
CA GLU A 566 -33.63 2.33 -16.42
C GLU A 566 -34.06 2.30 -14.94
N ILE A 567 -35.37 2.16 -14.82
CA ILE A 567 -36.27 2.38 -13.69
C ILE A 567 -36.04 1.40 -12.55
#